data_AF-A0A1J6HMJ7-F1
#
_entry.id   AF-A0A1J6HMJ7-F1
#
_cell.length_a   1.000
_cell.length_b   1.000
_cell.length_c   1.000
_cell.angle_alpha   90.00
_cell.angle_beta   90.00
_cell.angle_gamma   90.00
#
_symmetry.space_group_name_H-M   'P 1'
#
loop_
_entity.id
_entity.type
_entity.pdbx_description
1 polymer ?
#
loop_
_entity_poly.entity_id
_entity_poly.type
_entity_poly.pdbx_seq_one_letter_code
_entity_poly.pdbx_strand_id
1 'polypeptide(L)'
;MNQAKNKAILKHLREIRQFRETRAGSHLGRARNLARQAEADTREKAELRLKHSAEAAMIEKEILATMAGKTITMSSLHYLEAFQQRTAAVGAGHRNEEAAAQSSLDQANRKLDDEQDRFRKVQASKMKLEELIDQLNKSADIDGWSV
;
A
#
# COMPACT_ATOMS: atom_id res chain seq x y z
N MET A 1 11.24 0.86 48.17
CA MET A 1 9.95 1.18 47.50
C MET A 1 9.03 -0.02 47.67
N ASN A 2 7.85 0.12 48.29
CA ASN A 2 6.97 -1.02 48.64
C ASN A 2 6.36 -1.67 47.39
N GLN A 3 6.26 -3.01 47.37
CA GLN A 3 5.68 -3.87 46.32
C GLN A 3 4.32 -3.36 45.77
N ALA A 4 3.47 -2.79 46.61
CA ALA A 4 2.18 -2.19 46.22
C ALA A 4 2.35 -0.97 45.29
N LYS A 5 3.37 -0.12 45.52
CA LYS A 5 3.70 1.01 44.64
C LYS A 5 4.22 0.51 43.29
N ASN A 6 5.05 -0.54 43.28
CA ASN A 6 5.55 -1.16 42.05
C ASN A 6 4.41 -1.80 41.23
N LYS A 7 3.48 -2.51 41.89
CA LYS A 7 2.27 -3.06 41.26
C LYS A 7 1.40 -1.98 40.63
N ALA A 8 1.19 -0.84 41.31
CA ALA A 8 0.44 0.29 40.77
C ALA A 8 1.12 0.91 39.53
N ILE A 9 2.44 1.09 39.57
CA ILE A 9 3.22 1.62 38.43
C ILE A 9 3.14 0.67 37.23
N LEU A 10 3.32 -0.64 37.43
CA LEU A 10 3.24 -1.62 36.34
C LEU A 10 1.83 -1.70 35.75
N LYS A 11 0.77 -1.60 36.57
CA LYS A 11 -0.61 -1.51 36.08
C LYS A 11 -0.81 -0.29 35.19
N HIS A 12 -0.32 0.88 35.62
CA HIS A 12 -0.42 2.10 34.81
C HIS A 12 0.39 2.00 33.50
N LEU A 13 1.60 1.42 33.54
CA LEU A 13 2.38 1.15 32.34
C LEU A 13 1.66 0.17 31.39
N ARG A 14 0.89 -0.78 31.93
CA ARG A 14 0.11 -1.73 31.12
C ARG A 14 -1.01 -1.03 30.38
N GLU A 15 -1.74 -0.14 31.04
CA GLU A 15 -2.78 0.69 30.44
C GLU A 15 -2.20 1.56 29.31
N ILE A 16 -1.05 2.21 29.55
CA ILE A 16 -0.34 3.01 28.53
C ILE A 16 0.06 2.14 27.33
N ARG A 17 0.64 0.95 27.55
CA ARG A 17 1.06 0.07 26.46
C ARG A 17 -0.13 -0.50 25.68
N GLN A 18 -1.23 -0.82 26.34
CA GLN A 18 -2.47 -1.24 25.69
C GLN A 18 -3.05 -0.12 24.82
N PHE A 19 -3.08 1.13 25.31
CA PHE A 19 -3.51 2.28 24.52
C PHE A 19 -2.62 2.48 23.27
N ARG A 20 -1.29 2.36 23.42
CA ARG A 20 -0.34 2.46 22.30
C ARG A 20 -0.54 1.34 21.28
N GLU A 21 -0.81 0.12 21.72
CA GLU A 21 -1.11 -1.03 20.85
C GLU A 21 -2.37 -0.79 20.04
N THR A 22 -3.47 -0.39 20.69
CA THR A 22 -4.72 -0.05 19.99
C THR A 22 -4.51 1.05 18.95
N ARG A 23 -3.77 2.10 19.31
CA ARG A 23 -3.46 3.20 18.38
C ARG A 23 -2.62 2.72 17.21
N ALA A 24 -1.54 1.97 17.46
CA ALA A 24 -0.69 1.41 16.41
C ALA A 24 -1.48 0.45 15.50
N GLY A 25 -2.36 -0.38 16.07
CA GLY A 25 -3.25 -1.26 15.31
C GLY A 25 -4.20 -0.49 14.39
N SER A 26 -4.77 0.64 14.86
CA SER A 26 -5.60 1.52 14.03
C SER A 26 -4.80 2.17 12.89
N HIS A 27 -3.57 2.63 13.15
CA HIS A 27 -2.70 3.18 12.11
C HIS A 27 -2.31 2.13 11.07
N LEU A 28 -1.94 0.92 11.50
CA LEU A 28 -1.66 -0.21 10.62
C LEU A 28 -2.88 -0.62 9.78
N GLY A 29 -4.06 -0.65 10.38
CA GLY A 29 -5.32 -0.92 9.66
C GLY A 29 -5.58 0.11 8.55
N ARG A 30 -5.38 1.39 8.84
CA ARG A 30 -5.48 2.46 7.81
C ARG A 30 -4.43 2.31 6.72
N ALA A 31 -3.18 2.00 7.07
CA ALA A 31 -2.12 1.78 6.08
C ALA A 31 -2.42 0.59 5.15
N ARG A 32 -2.95 -0.52 5.70
CA ARG A 32 -3.41 -1.68 4.91
C ARG A 32 -4.51 -1.32 3.92
N ASN A 33 -5.50 -0.54 4.37
CA ASN A 33 -6.59 -0.11 3.50
C ASN A 33 -6.09 0.81 2.38
N LEU A 34 -5.17 1.74 2.70
CA LEU A 34 -4.54 2.59 1.68
C LEU A 34 -3.75 1.78 0.65
N ALA A 35 -2.95 0.80 1.08
CA ALA A 35 -2.18 -0.06 0.17
C ALA A 35 -3.11 -0.87 -0.74
N ARG A 36 -4.19 -1.46 -0.20
CA ARG A 36 -5.20 -2.18 -1.00
C ARG A 36 -5.91 -1.28 -2.02
N GLN A 37 -6.25 -0.04 -1.62
CA GLN A 37 -6.89 0.90 -2.52
C GLN A 37 -5.95 1.30 -3.66
N ALA A 38 -4.68 1.59 -3.34
CA ALA A 38 -3.68 1.93 -4.34
C ALA A 38 -3.37 0.75 -5.28
N GLU A 39 -3.40 -0.48 -4.76
CA GLU A 39 -3.24 -1.69 -5.57
C GLU A 39 -4.40 -1.87 -6.55
N ALA A 40 -5.64 -1.64 -6.09
CA ALA A 40 -6.82 -1.69 -6.95
C ALA A 40 -6.76 -0.63 -8.07
N ASP A 41 -6.41 0.61 -7.72
CA ASP A 41 -6.27 1.70 -8.69
C ASP A 41 -5.15 1.40 -9.71
N THR A 42 -4.00 0.90 -9.26
CA THR A 42 -2.90 0.51 -10.17
C THR A 42 -3.33 -0.56 -11.16
N ARG A 43 -4.08 -1.57 -10.71
CA ARG A 43 -4.63 -2.61 -11.58
C ARG A 43 -5.63 -2.04 -12.58
N GLU A 44 -6.54 -1.17 -12.14
CA GLU A 44 -7.51 -0.50 -13.01
C GLU A 44 -6.80 0.30 -14.12
N LYS A 45 -5.76 1.07 -13.77
CA LYS A 45 -4.98 1.84 -14.76
C LYS A 45 -4.23 0.96 -15.75
N ALA A 46 -3.63 -0.13 -15.28
CA ALA A 46 -2.97 -1.11 -16.13
C ALA A 46 -3.98 -1.78 -17.11
N GLU A 47 -5.15 -2.17 -16.61
CA GLU A 47 -6.23 -2.73 -17.43
C GLU A 47 -6.72 -1.75 -18.49
N LEU A 48 -6.93 -0.48 -18.14
CA LEU A 48 -7.31 0.57 -19.11
C LEU A 48 -6.27 0.73 -20.21
N ARG A 49 -4.98 0.74 -19.88
CA ARG A 49 -3.90 0.82 -20.87
C ARG A 49 -3.92 -0.38 -21.81
N LEU A 50 -4.08 -1.59 -21.26
CA LEU A 50 -4.12 -2.82 -22.06
C LEU A 50 -5.34 -2.85 -22.97
N LYS A 51 -6.50 -2.45 -22.46
CA LYS A 51 -7.75 -2.34 -23.23
C LYS A 51 -7.60 -1.36 -24.39
N HIS A 52 -7.11 -0.15 -24.13
CA HIS A 52 -6.84 0.85 -25.18
C HIS A 52 -5.88 0.30 -26.24
N SER A 53 -4.81 -0.37 -25.82
CA SER A 53 -3.82 -0.95 -26.74
C SER A 53 -4.44 -2.05 -27.63
N ALA A 54 -5.31 -2.88 -27.07
CA ALA A 54 -6.00 -3.93 -27.81
C ALA A 54 -7.02 -3.36 -28.80
N GLU A 55 -7.86 -2.42 -28.36
CA GLU A 55 -8.85 -1.74 -29.20
C GLU A 55 -8.17 -1.00 -30.36
N ALA A 56 -7.09 -0.29 -30.07
CA ALA A 56 -6.30 0.40 -31.08
C ALA A 56 -5.72 -0.56 -32.13
N ALA A 57 -5.13 -1.67 -31.71
CA ALA A 57 -4.57 -2.67 -32.62
C ALA A 57 -5.64 -3.33 -33.50
N MET A 58 -6.85 -3.56 -32.95
CA MET A 58 -7.97 -4.07 -33.73
C MET A 58 -8.43 -3.08 -34.79
N ILE A 59 -8.66 -1.82 -34.41
CA ILE A 59 -9.11 -0.78 -35.34
C ILE A 59 -8.04 -0.54 -36.42
N GLU A 60 -6.76 -0.47 -36.04
CA GLU A 60 -5.66 -0.33 -37.01
C GLU A 60 -5.66 -1.47 -38.04
N LYS A 61 -5.83 -2.71 -37.57
CA LYS A 61 -5.93 -3.88 -38.45
C LYS A 61 -7.13 -3.78 -39.39
N GLU A 62 -8.28 -3.30 -38.92
CA GLU A 62 -9.46 -3.07 -39.76
C GLU A 62 -9.18 -2.00 -40.83
N ILE A 63 -8.56 -0.88 -40.46
CA ILE A 63 -8.16 0.17 -41.40
C ILE A 63 -7.25 -0.42 -42.48
N LEU A 64 -6.19 -1.13 -42.09
CA LEU A 64 -5.26 -1.76 -43.02
C LEU A 64 -5.94 -2.79 -43.93
N ALA A 65 -6.87 -3.58 -43.40
CA ALA A 65 -7.64 -4.54 -44.18
C ALA A 65 -8.54 -3.84 -45.22
N THR A 66 -9.11 -2.68 -44.90
CA THR A 66 -9.91 -1.91 -45.87
C THR A 66 -9.06 -1.29 -46.99
N MET A 67 -7.78 -1.03 -46.74
CA MET A 67 -6.82 -0.49 -47.70
C MET A 67 -6.18 -1.60 -48.55
N ALA A 68 -6.12 -2.84 -48.06
CA ALA A 68 -5.51 -3.96 -48.76
C ALA A 68 -6.18 -4.24 -50.12
N GLY A 69 -5.36 -4.41 -51.16
CA GLY A 69 -5.82 -4.72 -52.52
C GLY A 69 -6.50 -3.57 -53.26
N LYS A 70 -6.52 -2.36 -52.69
CA LYS A 70 -7.06 -1.14 -53.34
C LYS A 70 -5.94 -0.18 -53.71
N THR A 71 -6.21 0.72 -54.66
CA THR A 71 -5.33 1.86 -54.92
C THR A 71 -5.29 2.76 -53.68
N ILE A 72 -4.15 2.81 -53.02
CA ILE A 72 -3.95 3.61 -51.81
C ILE A 72 -3.99 5.09 -52.19
N THR A 73 -4.96 5.81 -51.63
CA THR A 73 -5.09 7.26 -51.82
C THR A 73 -4.34 8.01 -50.72
N MET A 74 -3.91 9.23 -51.02
CA MET A 74 -3.30 10.11 -50.01
C MET A 74 -4.23 10.32 -48.80
N SER A 75 -5.54 10.40 -49.02
CA SER A 75 -6.52 10.53 -47.94
C SER A 75 -6.55 9.31 -47.01
N SER A 76 -6.42 8.10 -47.55
CA SER A 76 -6.38 6.88 -46.74
C SER A 76 -5.11 6.78 -45.89
N LEU A 77 -3.98 7.24 -46.41
CA LEU A 77 -2.72 7.32 -45.65
C LEU A 77 -2.81 8.36 -44.53
N HIS A 78 -3.28 9.57 -44.83
CA HIS A 78 -3.47 10.60 -43.80
C HIS A 78 -4.44 10.17 -42.70
N TYR A 79 -5.49 9.40 -43.05
CA TYR A 79 -6.42 8.87 -42.05
C TYR A 79 -5.74 7.87 -41.10
N LEU A 80 -4.97 6.92 -41.63
CA LEU A 80 -4.21 5.97 -40.82
C LEU A 80 -3.18 6.68 -39.94
N GLU A 81 -2.47 7.66 -40.48
CA GLU A 81 -1.49 8.45 -39.73
C GLU A 81 -2.14 9.24 -38.59
N ALA A 82 -3.26 9.93 -38.87
CA ALA A 82 -4.00 10.66 -37.84
C ALA A 82 -4.53 9.73 -36.75
N PHE A 83 -5.00 8.53 -37.13
CA PHE A 83 -5.41 7.51 -36.17
C PHE A 83 -4.24 7.06 -35.28
N GLN A 84 -3.09 6.72 -35.87
CA GLN A 84 -1.90 6.30 -35.13
C GLN A 84 -1.40 7.39 -34.16
N GLN A 85 -1.34 8.65 -34.62
CA GLN A 85 -0.93 9.78 -33.79
C GLN A 85 -1.88 9.97 -32.60
N ARG A 86 -3.20 9.95 -32.82
CA ARG A 86 -4.20 10.10 -31.76
C ARG A 86 -4.12 8.95 -30.75
N THR A 87 -4.04 7.72 -31.25
CA THR A 87 -3.92 6.51 -30.43
C THR A 87 -2.65 6.52 -29.57
N ALA A 88 -1.52 6.96 -30.13
CA ALA A 88 -0.27 7.10 -29.41
C ALA A 88 -0.37 8.16 -28.30
N ALA A 89 -1.01 9.29 -28.56
CA ALA A 89 -1.24 10.34 -27.56
C ALA A 89 -2.09 9.85 -26.39
N VAL A 90 -3.21 9.16 -26.67
CA VAL A 90 -4.06 8.56 -25.62
C VAL A 90 -3.31 7.47 -24.86
N GLY A 91 -2.56 6.62 -25.57
CA GLY A 91 -1.73 5.58 -24.96
C GLY A 91 -0.61 6.12 -24.06
N ALA A 92 -0.07 7.30 -24.37
CA ALA A 92 0.87 8.01 -23.49
C ALA A 92 0.17 8.53 -22.23
N GLY A 93 -1.06 9.04 -22.36
CA GLY A 93 -1.90 9.41 -21.21
C GLY A 93 -2.12 8.25 -20.24
N HIS A 94 -2.55 7.08 -20.74
CA HIS A 94 -2.73 5.90 -19.90
C HIS A 94 -1.45 5.42 -19.21
N ARG A 95 -0.29 5.50 -19.90
CA ARG A 95 1.01 5.16 -19.28
C ARG A 95 1.37 6.12 -18.14
N ASN A 96 1.09 7.41 -18.29
CA ASN A 96 1.33 8.39 -17.23
C ASN A 96 0.43 8.15 -16.02
N GLU A 97 -0.84 7.81 -16.25
CA GLU A 97 -1.78 7.46 -15.18
C GLU A 97 -1.35 6.17 -14.44
N GLU A 98 -0.97 5.12 -15.18
CA GLU A 98 -0.45 3.88 -14.59
C GLU A 98 0.82 4.13 -13.77
N ALA A 99 1.75 4.96 -14.27
CA ALA A 99 2.96 5.32 -13.54
C ALA A 99 2.66 6.11 -12.26
N ALA A 100 1.68 7.03 -12.29
CA ALA A 100 1.27 7.78 -11.11
C ALA A 100 0.58 6.88 -10.06
N ALA A 101 -0.26 5.94 -10.50
CA ALA A 101 -0.89 4.95 -9.64
C ALA A 101 0.16 4.02 -9.00
N GLN A 102 1.12 3.53 -9.79
CA GLN A 102 2.23 2.72 -9.29
C GLN A 102 3.08 3.47 -8.26
N SER A 103 3.41 4.74 -8.51
CA SER A 103 4.13 5.57 -7.53
C SER A 103 3.34 5.73 -6.22
N SER A 104 2.00 5.81 -6.31
CA SER A 104 1.13 5.90 -5.13
C SER A 104 1.08 4.57 -4.37
N LEU A 105 1.05 3.44 -5.07
CA LEU A 105 1.17 2.11 -4.48
C LEU A 105 2.50 1.92 -3.76
N ASP A 106 3.61 2.32 -4.38
CA ASP A 106 4.94 2.24 -3.76
C ASP A 106 5.00 3.07 -2.47
N GLN A 107 4.42 4.28 -2.46
CA GLN A 107 4.33 5.11 -1.27
C GLN A 107 3.45 4.47 -0.18
N ALA A 108 2.31 3.89 -0.56
CA ALA A 108 1.41 3.22 0.35
C ALA A 108 2.04 1.97 0.98
N ASN A 109 2.81 1.21 0.20
CA ASN A 109 3.54 0.03 0.67
C ASN A 109 4.65 0.41 1.66
N ARG A 110 5.44 1.45 1.37
CA ARG A 110 6.45 1.95 2.33
C ARG A 110 5.81 2.36 3.65
N LYS A 111 4.68 3.06 3.60
CA LYS A 111 3.93 3.45 4.80
C LYS A 111 3.37 2.23 5.55
N LEU A 112 2.92 1.22 4.82
CA LEU A 112 2.46 -0.03 5.41
C LEU A 112 3.61 -0.73 6.16
N ASP A 113 4.79 -0.81 5.56
CA ASP A 113 5.97 -1.41 6.19
C ASP A 113 6.39 -0.65 7.45
N ASP A 114 6.44 0.69 7.39
CA ASP A 114 6.72 1.55 8.55
C ASP A 114 5.74 1.31 9.70
N GLU A 115 4.44 1.21 9.42
CA GLU A 115 3.41 0.97 10.43
C GLU A 115 3.42 -0.48 10.95
N GLN A 116 3.79 -1.47 10.13
CA GLN A 116 4.02 -2.84 10.58
C GLN A 116 5.17 -2.90 11.57
N ASP A 117 6.28 -2.24 11.27
CA ASP A 117 7.44 -2.20 12.16
C ASP A 117 7.17 -1.45 13.47
N ARG A 118 6.42 -0.34 13.40
CA ARG A 118 5.93 0.36 14.59
C ARG A 118 5.06 -0.57 15.45
N PHE A 119 4.12 -1.28 14.83
CA PHE A 119 3.24 -2.20 15.55
C PHE A 119 4.03 -3.34 16.22
N ARG A 120 5.00 -3.95 15.51
CA ARG A 120 5.91 -4.97 16.07
C ARG A 120 6.67 -4.46 17.29
N LYS A 121 7.23 -3.24 17.23
CA LYS A 121 7.95 -2.62 18.36
C LYS A 121 7.03 -2.40 19.57
N VAL A 122 5.78 -1.98 19.33
CA VAL A 122 4.78 -1.81 20.40
C VAL A 122 4.40 -3.15 21.03
N GLN A 123 4.20 -4.20 20.23
CA GLN A 123 3.93 -5.54 20.74
C GLN A 123 5.10 -6.10 21.55
N ALA A 124 6.33 -6.00 21.04
CA ALA A 124 7.53 -6.42 21.79
C ALA A 124 7.66 -5.67 23.12
N SER A 125 7.39 -4.36 23.12
CA SER A 125 7.33 -3.58 24.36
C SER A 125 6.26 -4.11 25.29
N LYS A 126 5.03 -4.34 24.83
CA LYS A 126 3.95 -4.88 25.67
C LYS A 126 4.33 -6.24 26.28
N MET A 127 4.84 -7.18 25.50
CA MET A 127 5.28 -8.50 25.99
C MET A 127 6.33 -8.36 27.08
N LYS A 128 7.34 -7.50 26.89
CA LYS A 128 8.36 -7.25 27.92
C LYS A 128 7.78 -6.68 29.21
N LEU A 129 6.66 -5.95 29.16
CA LEU A 129 5.97 -5.51 30.39
C LEU A 129 5.29 -6.67 31.09
N GLU A 130 4.63 -7.52 30.32
CA GLU A 130 3.91 -8.68 30.83
C GLU A 130 4.88 -9.65 31.50
N GLU A 131 6.06 -9.88 30.92
CA GLU A 131 7.15 -10.62 31.54
C GLU A 131 7.61 -10.02 32.88
N LEU A 132 7.79 -8.69 32.94
CA LEU A 132 8.17 -8.00 34.20
C LEU A 132 7.07 -8.09 35.27
N ILE A 133 5.80 -8.01 34.85
CA ILE A 133 4.65 -8.20 35.75
C ILE A 133 4.64 -9.63 36.29
N ASP A 134 4.85 -10.62 35.43
CA ASP A 134 4.90 -12.02 35.82
C ASP A 134 6.06 -12.32 36.75
N GLN A 135 7.24 -11.73 36.51
CA GLN A 135 8.39 -11.83 37.41
C GLN A 135 8.09 -11.22 38.79
N LEU A 136 7.45 -10.05 38.85
CA LEU A 136 7.07 -9.42 40.11
C LEU A 136 6.01 -10.23 40.87
N ASN A 137 5.09 -10.89 40.17
CA ASN A 137 4.08 -11.72 40.79
C ASN A 137 4.64 -13.06 41.31
N LYS A 138 5.74 -13.55 40.72
CA LYS A 138 6.41 -14.80 41.11
C LYS A 138 7.50 -14.62 42.16
N SER A 139 8.07 -13.43 42.32
CA SER A 139 9.02 -13.17 43.40
C SER A 139 8.28 -13.15 44.74
N ALA A 140 8.64 -14.09 45.63
CA ALA A 140 8.31 -13.97 47.05
C ALA A 140 8.86 -12.63 47.58
N ASP A 141 8.21 -12.05 48.60
CA ASP A 141 8.66 -10.84 49.29
C ASP A 141 10.07 -11.04 49.87
N ILE A 142 11.08 -10.87 49.02
CA ILE A 142 12.45 -10.71 49.40
C ILE A 142 12.70 -9.23 49.12
N ASP A 143 12.93 -8.48 50.21
CA ASP A 143 13.25 -7.04 50.27
C ASP A 143 14.57 -6.67 49.53
N GLY A 144 14.96 -7.42 48.50
CA GLY A 144 16.18 -7.28 47.72
C GLY A 144 15.90 -6.92 46.27
N TRP A 145 15.22 -5.80 46.02
CA TRP A 145 15.38 -5.10 44.75
C TRP A 145 16.45 -4.05 44.94
N SER A 146 17.71 -4.39 44.64
CA SER A 146 18.77 -3.39 44.50
C SER A 146 18.47 -2.53 43.27
N VAL A 147 18.51 -1.21 43.49
CA VAL A 147 18.32 -0.10 42.54
C VAL A 147 18.79 -0.40 41.12
#